data_AF-X0W460-F1
#
_entry.id   AF-X0W460-F1
#
_cell.length_a   1.000
_cell.length_b   1.000
_cell.length_c   1.000
_cell.angle_alpha   90.00
_cell.angle_beta   90.00
_cell.angle_gamma   90.00
#
_symmetry.space_group_name_H-M   'P 1'
#
loop_
_entity.id
_entity.type
_entity.pdbx_description
1 polymer ?
#
loop_
_entity_poly.entity_id
_entity_poly.type
_entity_poly.pdbx_seq_one_letter_code
_entity_poly.pdbx_strand_id
1 'polypeptide(L)' 'MKWKVLISAPYMHMEIDKLSHIFEENNIDIDLPPVKERLSEAELVPIIEKYDGIICGDDSFTKK' A
#
# COMPACT_ATOMS: atom_id res chain seq x y z
N MET A 1 -15.10 4.00 11.43
CA MET A 1 -14.14 4.65 10.51
C MET A 1 -13.44 3.55 9.74
N LYS A 2 -13.12 3.79 8.47
CA LYS A 2 -12.45 2.79 7.63
C LYS A 2 -11.04 3.32 7.35
N TRP A 3 -10.03 2.54 7.67
CA TRP A 3 -8.63 2.89 7.40
C TRP A 3 -8.34 2.69 5.92
N LYS A 4 -7.55 3.56 5.32
CA LYS A 4 -7.12 3.40 3.92
C LYS A 4 -5.63 3.08 3.85
N VAL A 5 -5.27 1.97 3.23
CA VAL A 5 -3.89 1.47 3.18
C VAL A 5 -3.41 1.33 1.74
N LEU A 6 -2.22 1.85 1.47
CA LEU A 6 -1.52 1.64 0.20
C LEU A 6 -0.70 0.35 0.28
N ILE A 7 -0.86 -0.56 -0.67
CA ILE A 7 -0.04 -1.77 -0.76
C ILE A 7 0.81 -1.69 -2.02
N SER A 8 2.08 -1.34 -1.87
CA SER A 8 3.05 -1.20 -2.97
C SER A 8 4.04 -2.36 -3.07
N ALA A 9 4.02 -3.30 -2.12
CA ALA A 9 4.84 -4.52 -2.18
C ALA A 9 4.35 -5.48 -3.29
N PRO A 10 5.13 -5.76 -4.35
CA PRO A 10 4.68 -6.60 -5.47
C PRO A 10 4.30 -8.04 -5.07
N TYR A 11 4.99 -8.61 -4.09
CA TYR A 11 4.67 -9.95 -3.58
C TYR A 11 3.35 -9.99 -2.82
N MET A 12 2.95 -8.89 -2.17
CA MET A 12 1.63 -8.80 -1.52
C MET A 12 0.52 -8.76 -2.55
N HIS A 13 0.75 -8.16 -3.73
CA HIS A 13 -0.25 -8.15 -4.81
C HIS A 13 -0.61 -9.57 -5.26
N MET A 14 0.36 -10.47 -5.32
CA MET A 14 0.13 -11.87 -5.73
C MET A 14 -0.70 -12.67 -4.71
N GLU A 15 -0.68 -12.24 -3.45
CA GLU A 15 -1.30 -12.94 -2.33
C GLU A 15 -2.53 -12.21 -1.78
N ILE A 16 -2.87 -11.04 -2.34
CA ILE A 16 -3.86 -10.14 -1.75
C ILE A 16 -5.26 -10.75 -1.69
N ASP A 17 -5.63 -11.54 -2.70
CA ASP A 17 -6.91 -12.23 -2.75
C ASP A 17 -7.10 -13.16 -1.55
N LYS A 18 -6.02 -13.84 -1.12
CA LYS A 18 -6.03 -14.73 0.05
C LYS A 18 -6.15 -13.96 1.36
N LEU A 19 -5.69 -12.71 1.39
CA LEU A 19 -5.65 -11.86 2.58
C LEU A 19 -6.79 -10.84 2.65
N SER A 20 -7.58 -10.69 1.58
CA SER A 20 -8.68 -9.73 1.43
C SER A 20 -9.63 -9.74 2.64
N HIS A 21 -10.03 -10.93 3.10
CA HIS A 21 -10.89 -11.11 4.27
C HIS A 21 -10.34 -10.44 5.54
N ILE A 22 -9.02 -10.46 5.75
CA ILE A 22 -8.39 -9.83 6.92
C ILE A 22 -8.58 -8.31 6.87
N PHE A 23 -8.41 -7.70 5.70
CA PHE A 23 -8.61 -6.25 5.53
C PHE A 23 -10.07 -5.86 5.73
N GLU A 24 -11.00 -6.65 5.18
CA GLU A 24 -12.43 -6.42 5.34
C GLU A 24 -12.88 -6.52 6.81
N GLU A 25 -12.49 -7.58 7.53
CA GLU A 25 -12.80 -7.79 8.95
C GLU A 25 -12.27 -6.66 9.84
N ASN A 26 -11.14 -6.05 9.44
CA ASN A 26 -10.51 -4.94 10.18
C ASN A 26 -10.97 -3.56 9.72
N ASN A 27 -11.96 -3.45 8.83
CA ASN A 27 -12.43 -2.19 8.24
C ASN A 27 -11.27 -1.41 7.57
N ILE A 28 -10.50 -2.09 6.73
CA ILE A 28 -9.39 -1.51 5.97
C ILE A 28 -9.73 -1.56 4.47
N ASP A 29 -9.70 -0.41 3.81
CA ASP A 29 -9.67 -0.31 2.35
C ASP A 29 -8.23 -0.35 1.84
N ILE A 30 -8.00 -1.08 0.76
CA ILE A 30 -6.68 -1.27 0.17
C ILE A 30 -6.65 -0.72 -1.27
N ASP A 31 -5.61 0.03 -1.61
CA ASP A 31 -5.28 0.39 -2.99
C ASP A 31 -4.01 -0.37 -3.43
N LEU A 32 -4.08 -0.97 -4.63
CA LEU A 32 -3.02 -1.75 -5.27
C LEU A 32 -2.53 -1.04 -6.54
N PRO A 33 -1.63 -0.04 -6.44
CA PRO A 33 -1.12 0.67 -7.61
C PRO A 33 -0.27 -0.26 -8.49
N PRO A 34 -0.27 -0.08 -9.82
CA PRO A 34 0.61 -0.85 -10.68
C PRO A 34 2.08 -0.57 -10.32
N VAL A 35 2.73 -1.55 -9.71
CA VAL A 35 4.10 -1.46 -9.20
C VAL A 35 4.92 -2.64 -9.73
N LYS A 36 6.14 -2.38 -10.22
CA LYS A 36 7.05 -3.43 -10.69
C LYS A 36 7.95 -3.95 -9.58
N GLU A 37 8.65 -3.04 -8.92
CA GLU A 37 9.64 -3.37 -7.88
C GLU A 37 9.39 -2.54 -6.63
N ARG A 38 9.23 -1.22 -6.80
CA ARG A 38 8.98 -0.25 -5.74
C ARG A 38 8.37 1.03 -6.30
N LEU A 39 7.80 1.86 -5.43
CA LEU A 39 7.47 3.25 -5.74
C LEU A 39 8.63 4.18 -5.36
N SER A 40 8.94 5.12 -6.25
CA SER A 40 9.89 6.19 -5.96
C SER A 40 9.25 7.29 -5.11
N GLU A 41 10.08 8.11 -4.46
CA GLU A 41 9.60 9.28 -3.69
C GLU A 41 8.72 10.20 -4.56
N ALA A 42 9.13 10.44 -5.81
CA ALA A 42 8.38 11.27 -6.76
C ALA A 42 6.98 10.70 -7.11
N GLU A 43 6.81 9.37 -7.03
CA GLU A 43 5.52 8.70 -7.23
C GLU A 43 4.68 8.66 -5.95
N LEU A 44 5.33 8.57 -4.78
CA LEU A 44 4.67 8.51 -3.48
C LEU A 44 4.14 9.87 -3.01
N VAL A 45 4.96 10.92 -3.08
CA VAL A 45 4.63 12.28 -2.63
C VAL A 45 3.24 12.76 -3.08
N PRO A 46 2.83 12.62 -4.35
CA PRO A 46 1.52 13.12 -4.80
C PRO A 46 0.30 12.31 -4.32
N ILE A 47 0.51 11.12 -3.71
CA ILE A 47 -0.59 10.23 -3.33
C ILE A 47 -0.59 9.85 -1.85
N ILE A 48 0.53 9.97 -1.15
CA ILE A 48 0.73 9.35 0.16
C ILE A 48 -0.19 9.93 1.26
N GLU A 49 -0.58 11.19 1.15
CA GLU A 49 -1.51 11.85 2.09
C GLU A 49 -2.91 11.24 2.14
N LYS A 50 -3.28 10.43 1.13
CA LYS A 50 -4.61 9.81 1.02
C LYS A 50 -4.73 8.54 1.88
N TYR A 51 -3.63 8.08 2.46
CA TYR A 51 -3.54 6.80 3.13
C TYR A 51 -3.16 6.97 4.60
N ASP A 52 -3.80 6.19 5.45
CA ASP A 52 -3.51 6.10 6.88
C ASP A 52 -2.35 5.14 7.17
N GLY A 53 -2.02 4.26 6.22
CA GLY A 53 -0.94 3.30 6.34
C GLY A 53 -0.40 2.83 4.99
N ILE A 54 0.79 2.22 5.02
CA ILE A 54 1.45 1.68 3.83
C ILE A 54 2.06 0.32 4.13
N ILE A 55 1.85 -0.64 3.23
CA ILE A 55 2.54 -1.93 3.18
C ILE A 55 3.45 -1.89 1.96
N CYS A 56 4.70 -1.51 2.18
CA CYS A 56 5.70 -1.34 1.15
C CYS A 56 6.80 -2.41 1.22
N GLY A 57 7.42 -2.67 0.06
CA GLY A 57 8.70 -3.36 -0.02
C GLY A 57 9.84 -2.35 0.08
N ASP A 58 10.64 -2.26 -0.98
CA ASP A 58 11.81 -1.37 -1.08
C ASP A 58 11.47 0.07 -1.53
N ASP A 59 10.27 0.55 -1.21
CA ASP A 59 9.83 1.91 -1.54
C ASP A 59 10.80 2.97 -1.00
N SER A 60 10.99 4.02 -1.79
CA SER A 60 11.93 5.09 -1.45
C SER A 60 11.26 6.17 -0.61
N PHE A 61 11.41 6.09 0.71
CA PHE A 61 10.99 7.14 1.64
C PHE A 61 12.13 8.09 1.98
N THR A 62 11.80 9.37 2.19
CA THR A 62 12.72 10.36 2.70
C THR A 62 13.21 9.94 4.09
N LYS A 63 14.53 10.07 4.33
CA LYS A 63 15.08 9.84 5.67
C LYS A 63 14.51 10.86 6.66
N LYS A 64 14.31 10.41 7.89
CA LYS A 64 13.83 11.22 9.01
C LYS A 64 14.84 12.29 9.43
#